data_AF-A0A9P3F0W4-F1
#
_entry.id   AF-A0A9P3F0W4-F1
#
_cell.length_a   1.000
_cell.length_b   1.000
_cell.length_c   1.000
_cell.angle_alpha   90.00
_cell.angle_beta   90.00
_cell.angle_gamma   90.00
#
_symmetry.space_group_name_H-M   'P 1'
#
loop_
_entity.id
_entity.type
_entity.pdbx_description
1 polymer ?
#
loop_
_entity_poly.entity_id
_entity_poly.type
_entity_poly.pdbx_seq_one_letter_code
_entity_poly.pdbx_strand_id
1 'polypeptide(L)'
;MDSLIAESWLKVENAIGQRPQLTGDVFAMREQYKALADRANATRTISRNITCNSEDTFCRLLAERLPCIVISVSYRLAPEHKAPAQLDDALEAWNWAYNNASTLNGDRGCCFTVGQSAGGSLALAVARRLIVLGRKHEVKGIAAIAPFVVHPDGVPSRYIKQYRAFDELGDGPINTKQAMTHFYNAIQAPPGDPDVYVLNAEADLHQFPPTYLAVCGIDPLRDDGLIIHDALKTAGYVCLLL
;
A
#
# COMPACT_ATOMS: atom_id res chain seq x y z
N MET A 1 28.30 -17.41 -1.41
CA MET A 1 27.70 -16.97 -0.13
C MET A 1 27.42 -15.46 -0.10
N ASP A 2 27.68 -14.73 -1.19
CA ASP A 2 27.50 -13.27 -1.29
C ASP A 2 26.19 -12.82 -1.97
N SER A 3 25.31 -13.75 -2.37
CA SER A 3 24.07 -13.44 -3.11
C SER A 3 22.90 -12.96 -2.23
N LEU A 4 23.14 -12.70 -0.94
CA LEU A 4 22.14 -12.24 0.04
C LEU A 4 22.46 -10.87 0.64
N ILE A 5 23.56 -10.24 0.23
CA ILE A 5 23.99 -8.95 0.74
C ILE A 5 23.44 -7.85 -0.17
N ALA A 6 22.68 -6.92 0.40
CA ALA A 6 22.11 -5.81 -0.35
C ALA A 6 23.20 -4.99 -1.06
N GLU A 7 22.97 -4.57 -2.30
CA GLU A 7 23.94 -3.76 -3.06
C GLU A 7 24.35 -2.47 -2.33
N SER A 8 23.43 -1.89 -1.55
CA SER A 8 23.69 -0.73 -0.70
C SER A 8 24.74 -1.03 0.37
N TRP A 9 24.70 -2.23 0.95
CA TRP A 9 25.67 -2.70 1.92
C TRP A 9 27.04 -2.94 1.28
N LEU A 10 27.10 -3.57 0.10
CA LEU A 10 28.35 -3.75 -0.66
C LEU A 10 29.00 -2.41 -1.02
N LYS A 11 28.22 -1.37 -1.32
CA LYS A 11 28.75 -0.01 -1.56
C LYS A 11 29.42 0.57 -0.32
N VAL A 12 28.83 0.38 0.86
CA VAL A 12 29.43 0.80 2.13
C VAL A 12 30.72 0.03 2.40
N GLU A 13 30.72 -1.30 2.24
CA GLU A 13 31.92 -2.14 2.42
C GLU A 13 33.07 -1.72 1.50
N ASN A 14 32.77 -1.49 0.22
CA ASN A 14 33.75 -1.04 -0.76
C ASN A 14 34.29 0.36 -0.46
N ALA A 15 33.45 1.26 0.06
CA ALA A 15 33.87 2.62 0.40
C ALA A 15 34.77 2.67 1.63
N ILE A 16 34.54 1.81 2.62
CA ILE A 16 35.34 1.77 3.86
C ILE A 16 36.47 0.72 3.83
N GLY A 17 36.54 -0.11 2.78
CA GLY A 17 37.57 -1.13 2.59
C GLY A 17 37.45 -2.37 3.48
N GLN A 18 36.36 -2.50 4.25
CA GLN A 18 36.12 -3.63 5.15
C GLN A 18 34.62 -3.77 5.45
N ARG A 19 34.20 -4.92 6.00
CA ARG A 19 32.82 -5.15 6.45
C ARG A 19 32.54 -4.39 7.75
N PRO A 20 31.52 -3.50 7.81
CA PRO A 20 31.15 -2.82 9.05
C PRO A 20 30.76 -3.81 10.14
N GLN A 21 31.27 -3.61 11.35
CA GLN A 21 30.76 -4.28 12.53
C GLN A 21 29.80 -3.34 13.26
N LEU A 22 28.49 -3.62 13.14
CA LEU A 22 27.45 -2.88 13.83
C LEU A 22 27.14 -3.58 15.17
N THR A 23 26.96 -2.81 16.23
CA THR A 23 26.70 -3.33 17.58
C THR A 23 25.53 -2.58 18.24
N GLY A 24 24.87 -3.22 19.21
CA GLY A 24 23.72 -2.64 19.92
C GLY A 24 22.36 -3.14 19.41
N ASP A 25 21.28 -2.45 19.78
CA ASP A 25 19.93 -2.76 19.31
C ASP A 25 19.71 -2.35 17.85
N VAL A 26 18.56 -2.74 17.28
CA VAL A 26 18.23 -2.50 15.86
C VAL A 26 18.23 -1.02 15.50
N PHE A 27 17.86 -0.13 16.41
CA PHE A 27 17.86 1.31 16.16
C PHE A 27 19.28 1.86 16.17
N ALA A 28 20.11 1.42 17.12
CA ALA A 28 21.52 1.79 17.19
C ALA A 28 22.29 1.31 15.95
N MET A 29 22.04 0.08 15.50
CA MET A 29 22.64 -0.45 14.27
C MET A 29 22.19 0.34 13.03
N ARG A 30 20.93 0.78 12.97
CA ARG A 30 20.41 1.60 11.86
C ARG A 30 21.08 2.97 11.78
N GLU A 31 21.26 3.64 12.90
CA GLU A 31 21.96 4.94 12.94
C GLU A 31 23.45 4.80 12.58
N GLN A 32 24.11 3.74 13.05
CA GLN A 32 25.49 3.43 12.66
C GLN A 32 25.63 3.18 11.16
N TYR A 33 24.71 2.40 10.56
CA TYR A 33 24.69 2.17 9.11
C TYR A 33 24.45 3.47 8.34
N LYS A 34 23.52 4.31 8.79
CA LYS A 34 23.21 5.60 8.16
C LYS A 34 24.44 6.52 8.15
N ALA A 35 25.16 6.64 9.27
CA ALA A 35 26.38 7.43 9.35
C ALA A 35 27.49 6.92 8.41
N LEU A 36 27.60 5.60 8.23
CA LEU A 36 28.55 4.99 7.29
C LEU A 36 28.15 5.23 5.83
N ALA A 37 26.86 5.10 5.51
CA ALA A 37 26.32 5.35 4.18
C ALA A 37 26.46 6.83 3.78
N ASP A 38 26.23 7.76 4.72
CA ASP A 38 26.42 9.20 4.51
C ASP A 38 27.89 9.53 4.25
N ARG A 39 28.83 8.92 5.00
CA ARG A 39 30.28 9.05 4.74
C ARG A 39 30.69 8.49 3.37
N ALA A 40 30.13 7.33 2.99
CA ALA A 40 30.39 6.71 1.68
C ALA A 40 29.83 7.53 0.51
N ASN A 41 28.69 8.19 0.69
CA ASN A 41 28.08 9.06 -0.32
C ASN A 41 28.73 10.47 -0.36
N ALA A 42 29.31 10.96 0.74
CA ALA A 42 30.03 12.23 0.77
C ALA A 42 31.30 12.25 -0.12
N THR A 43 31.80 11.07 -0.53
CA THR A 43 32.96 10.96 -1.43
C THR A 43 32.59 10.98 -2.92
N ARG A 44 31.29 10.99 -3.26
CA ARG A 44 30.80 11.14 -4.65
C ARG A 44 29.55 12.01 -4.69
N THR A 45 29.73 13.27 -5.04
CA THR A 45 28.63 14.19 -5.37
C THR A 45 27.90 13.71 -6.62
N ILE A 46 26.86 12.89 -6.47
CA ILE A 46 25.73 12.81 -7.40
C ILE A 46 24.46 12.63 -6.58
N SER A 47 23.61 13.65 -6.64
CA SER A 47 22.28 13.68 -6.04
C SER A 47 21.43 12.51 -6.57
N ARG A 48 21.13 11.55 -5.70
CA ARG A 48 19.94 10.71 -5.78
C ARG A 48 19.35 10.70 -4.39
N ASN A 49 18.24 11.41 -4.22
CA ASN A 49 17.44 11.38 -3.01
C ASN A 49 16.92 9.95 -2.81
N ILE A 50 17.71 9.11 -2.14
CA ILE A 50 17.25 7.84 -1.58
C ILE A 50 16.68 8.21 -0.22
N THR A 51 15.43 8.67 -0.20
CA THR A 51 14.66 8.62 1.04
C THR A 51 14.45 7.16 1.38
N CYS A 52 14.63 6.81 2.64
CA CYS A 52 14.37 5.49 3.19
C CYS A 52 12.85 5.21 3.06
N ASN A 53 12.45 4.67 1.91
CA ASN A 53 11.09 4.38 1.46
C ASN A 53 10.75 2.95 1.89
N SER A 54 9.93 2.75 2.92
CA SER A 54 9.50 1.41 3.37
C SER A 54 8.97 0.52 2.24
N GLU A 55 8.40 1.13 1.20
CA GLU A 55 7.84 0.45 0.03
C GLU A 55 8.77 0.35 -1.19
N ASP A 56 10.00 0.91 -1.16
CA ASP A 56 10.90 0.86 -2.33
C ASP A 56 11.25 -0.57 -2.73
N THR A 57 11.50 -1.44 -1.75
CA THR A 57 11.75 -2.86 -2.02
C THR A 57 10.57 -3.49 -2.75
N PHE A 58 9.34 -3.23 -2.31
CA PHE A 58 8.14 -3.75 -2.96
C PHE A 58 7.99 -3.21 -4.38
N CYS A 59 8.15 -1.89 -4.58
CA CYS A 59 8.09 -1.26 -5.90
C CYS A 59 9.15 -1.80 -6.86
N ARG A 60 10.39 -1.99 -6.40
CA ARG A 60 11.48 -2.55 -7.21
C ARG A 60 11.22 -4.00 -7.58
N LEU A 61 10.73 -4.82 -6.66
CA LEU A 61 10.37 -6.21 -6.94
C LEU A 61 9.25 -6.32 -7.99
N LEU A 62 8.27 -5.41 -7.96
CA LEU A 62 7.24 -5.35 -9.00
C LEU A 62 7.83 -4.95 -10.35
N ALA A 63 8.63 -3.88 -10.39
CA ALA A 63 9.26 -3.41 -11.62
C ALA A 63 10.26 -4.41 -12.22
N GLU A 64 10.89 -5.24 -11.38
CA GLU A 64 11.81 -6.31 -11.82
C GLU A 64 11.06 -7.53 -12.37
N ARG A 65 9.96 -7.93 -11.73
CA ARG A 65 9.24 -9.16 -12.07
C ARG A 65 8.15 -8.98 -13.12
N LEU A 66 7.66 -7.76 -13.29
CA LEU A 66 6.58 -7.45 -14.22
C LEU A 66 7.09 -6.45 -15.26
N PRO A 67 6.70 -6.58 -16.53
CA PRO A 67 7.00 -5.59 -17.57
C PRO A 67 6.09 -4.36 -17.39
N CYS A 68 6.27 -3.63 -16.29
CA CYS A 68 5.45 -2.48 -15.94
C CYS A 68 6.28 -1.30 -15.45
N ILE A 69 5.66 -0.13 -15.50
CA ILE A 69 6.18 1.08 -14.89
C ILE A 69 5.53 1.21 -13.52
N VAL A 70 6.34 1.41 -12.48
CA VAL A 70 5.85 1.60 -11.11
C VAL A 70 5.97 3.07 -10.75
N ILE A 71 4.84 3.67 -10.39
CA ILE A 71 4.77 5.04 -9.88
C ILE A 71 4.40 4.95 -8.40
N SER A 72 5.39 5.17 -7.54
CA SER A 72 5.20 5.20 -6.09
C SER A 72 4.79 6.60 -5.66
N VAL A 73 3.67 6.71 -4.96
CA VAL A 73 3.02 7.99 -4.64
C VAL A 73 3.30 8.35 -3.18
N SER A 74 4.03 9.45 -2.97
CA SER A 74 4.24 10.04 -1.64
C SER A 74 3.04 10.90 -1.24
N TYR A 75 1.89 10.27 -1.00
CA TYR A 75 0.68 10.96 -0.58
C TYR A 75 0.81 11.53 0.83
N ARG A 76 0.05 12.61 1.11
CA ARG A 76 0.00 13.27 2.41
C ARG A 76 -0.51 12.33 3.50
N LEU A 77 0.08 12.38 4.68
CA LEU A 77 -0.24 11.48 5.79
C LEU A 77 -1.12 12.18 6.85
N ALA A 78 -1.95 11.37 7.49
CA ALA A 78 -2.63 11.75 8.73
C ALA A 78 -1.64 11.63 9.90
N PRO A 79 -1.79 12.45 10.97
CA PRO A 79 -2.91 13.35 11.27
C PRO A 79 -2.83 14.76 10.66
N GLU A 80 -1.69 15.15 10.05
CA GLU A 80 -1.49 16.49 9.50
C GLU A 80 -2.45 16.78 8.34
N HIS A 81 -2.72 15.76 7.53
CA HIS A 81 -3.67 15.81 6.43
C HIS A 81 -4.66 14.65 6.56
N LYS A 82 -5.84 14.94 7.11
CA LYS A 82 -6.92 13.98 7.34
C LYS A 82 -7.58 13.57 6.01
N ALA A 83 -8.45 12.54 6.06
CA ALA A 83 -9.25 12.19 4.88
C ALA A 83 -10.04 13.39 4.35
N PRO A 84 -10.17 13.54 3.01
CA PRO A 84 -9.76 12.62 1.96
C PRO A 84 -8.38 12.91 1.32
N ALA A 85 -7.47 13.63 2.01
CA ALA A 85 -6.22 14.12 1.39
C ALA A 85 -5.36 13.03 0.71
N GLN A 86 -5.32 11.83 1.28
CA GLN A 86 -4.62 10.66 0.72
C GLN A 86 -5.19 10.26 -0.65
N LEU A 87 -6.52 10.22 -0.75
CA LEU A 87 -7.24 9.88 -1.96
C LEU A 87 -7.07 10.95 -3.03
N ASP A 88 -7.13 12.22 -2.64
CA ASP A 88 -6.91 13.34 -3.56
C ASP A 88 -5.52 13.25 -4.21
N ASP A 89 -4.47 13.02 -3.41
CA ASP A 89 -3.09 12.90 -3.92
C ASP A 89 -2.93 11.67 -4.81
N ALA A 90 -3.54 10.54 -4.44
CA ALA A 90 -3.50 9.32 -5.25
C ALA A 90 -4.23 9.48 -6.60
N LEU A 91 -5.34 10.22 -6.62
CA LEU A 91 -6.06 10.56 -7.85
C LEU A 91 -5.30 11.56 -8.70
N GLU A 92 -4.65 12.55 -8.10
CA GLU A 92 -3.77 13.47 -8.82
C GLU A 92 -2.61 12.71 -9.49
N ALA A 93 -1.95 11.82 -8.73
CA ALA A 93 -0.90 10.96 -9.26
C ALA A 93 -1.41 10.01 -10.36
N TRP A 94 -2.59 9.42 -10.19
CA TRP A 94 -3.24 8.61 -11.23
C TRP A 94 -3.47 9.41 -12.51
N ASN A 95 -4.06 10.61 -12.39
CA ASN A 95 -4.34 11.47 -13.54
C ASN A 95 -3.05 11.87 -14.25
N TRP A 96 -2.01 12.20 -13.51
CA TRP A 96 -0.70 12.50 -14.08
C TRP A 96 -0.12 11.28 -14.80
N ALA A 97 -0.10 10.11 -14.15
CA ALA A 97 0.42 8.86 -14.71
C ALA A 97 -0.32 8.46 -15.99
N TYR A 98 -1.64 8.47 -15.95
CA TYR A 98 -2.50 8.07 -17.07
C TYR A 98 -2.33 8.99 -18.29
N ASN A 99 -2.20 10.31 -18.06
CA ASN A 99 -1.97 11.29 -19.13
C ASN A 99 -0.54 11.26 -19.68
N ASN A 100 0.44 10.82 -18.88
CA ASN A 100 1.85 10.73 -19.26
C ASN A 100 2.30 9.31 -19.61
N ALA A 101 1.39 8.32 -19.67
CA ALA A 101 1.77 6.92 -19.86
C ALA A 101 2.68 6.75 -21.10
N SER A 102 2.30 7.34 -22.23
CA SER A 102 3.07 7.25 -23.47
C SER A 102 4.46 7.91 -23.39
N THR A 103 4.61 9.01 -22.63
CA THR A 103 5.92 9.67 -22.46
C THR A 103 6.85 8.88 -21.53
N LEU A 104 6.27 8.04 -20.68
CA LEU A 104 6.98 7.09 -19.82
C LEU A 104 7.27 5.75 -20.51
N ASN A 105 6.87 5.57 -21.78
CA ASN A 105 6.86 4.30 -22.52
C ASN A 105 5.91 3.24 -21.93
N GLY A 106 4.84 3.68 -21.28
CA GLY A 106 3.75 2.86 -20.76
C GLY A 106 2.54 2.79 -21.69
N ASP A 107 1.70 1.79 -21.46
CA ASP A 107 0.42 1.61 -22.15
C ASP A 107 -0.75 2.17 -21.31
N ARG A 108 -1.37 3.24 -21.81
CA ARG A 108 -2.56 3.87 -21.21
C ARG A 108 -3.78 2.92 -21.19
N GLY A 109 -3.80 1.92 -22.06
CA GLY A 109 -4.81 0.86 -22.07
C GLY A 109 -4.64 -0.18 -20.96
N CYS A 110 -3.54 -0.14 -20.20
CA CYS A 110 -3.13 -1.19 -19.26
C CYS A 110 -2.64 -0.61 -17.92
N CYS A 111 -3.51 0.13 -17.21
CA CYS A 111 -3.18 0.71 -15.91
C CYS A 111 -3.83 -0.06 -14.75
N PHE A 112 -3.12 -0.12 -13.62
CA PHE A 112 -3.52 -0.88 -12.43
C PHE A 112 -3.29 -0.03 -11.17
N THR A 113 -4.11 -0.22 -10.14
CA THR A 113 -3.81 0.29 -8.79
C THR A 113 -3.29 -0.85 -7.93
N VAL A 114 -2.24 -0.58 -7.14
CA VAL A 114 -1.59 -1.58 -6.30
C VAL A 114 -1.20 -0.97 -4.97
N GLY A 115 -1.38 -1.70 -3.86
CA GLY A 115 -0.87 -1.27 -2.57
C GLY A 115 -1.04 -2.28 -1.45
N GLN A 116 -0.35 -2.02 -0.34
CA GLN A 116 -0.36 -2.82 0.89
C GLN A 116 -1.00 -2.04 2.04
N SER A 117 -1.78 -2.73 2.88
CA SER A 117 -2.45 -2.17 4.06
C SER A 117 -3.26 -0.92 3.69
N ALA A 118 -2.97 0.24 4.29
CA ALA A 118 -3.57 1.51 3.91
C ALA A 118 -3.43 1.84 2.41
N GLY A 119 -2.31 1.47 1.78
CA GLY A 119 -2.14 1.59 0.33
C GLY A 119 -3.03 0.65 -0.47
N GLY A 120 -3.37 -0.53 0.08
CA GLY A 120 -4.32 -1.46 -0.54
C GLY A 120 -5.74 -0.92 -0.50
N SER A 121 -6.14 -0.33 0.63
CA SER A 121 -7.39 0.42 0.79
C SER A 121 -7.48 1.58 -0.18
N LEU A 122 -6.39 2.34 -0.30
CA LEU A 122 -6.27 3.47 -1.23
C LEU A 122 -6.33 3.01 -2.71
N ALA A 123 -5.73 1.87 -3.04
CA ALA A 123 -5.81 1.29 -4.39
C ALA A 123 -7.26 0.92 -4.77
N LEU A 124 -8.03 0.38 -3.83
CA LEU A 124 -9.47 0.13 -4.01
C LEU A 124 -10.26 1.43 -4.13
N ALA A 125 -9.97 2.43 -3.28
CA ALA A 125 -10.67 3.73 -3.27
C ALA A 125 -10.44 4.53 -4.56
N VAL A 126 -9.22 4.55 -5.10
CA VAL A 126 -8.91 5.18 -6.39
C VAL A 126 -9.72 4.54 -7.51
N ALA A 127 -9.73 3.20 -7.59
CA ALA A 127 -10.50 2.49 -8.61
C ALA A 127 -12.01 2.78 -8.49
N ARG A 128 -12.54 2.78 -7.26
CA ARG A 128 -13.93 3.18 -6.98
C ARG A 128 -14.21 4.60 -7.48
N ARG A 129 -13.35 5.56 -7.17
CA ARG A 129 -13.57 6.95 -7.58
C ARG A 129 -13.55 7.10 -9.10
N LEU A 130 -12.67 6.39 -9.79
CA LEU A 130 -12.67 6.33 -11.26
C LEU A 130 -13.98 5.76 -11.81
N ILE A 131 -14.54 4.73 -11.19
CA ILE A 131 -15.85 4.18 -11.55
C ILE A 131 -16.95 5.23 -11.40
N VAL A 132 -17.03 5.89 -10.24
CA VAL A 132 -18.02 6.93 -9.95
C VAL A 132 -17.91 8.09 -10.94
N LEU A 133 -16.70 8.41 -11.40
CA LEU A 133 -16.43 9.44 -12.41
C LEU A 133 -16.69 8.99 -13.86
N GLY A 134 -17.19 7.77 -14.09
CA GLY A 134 -17.41 7.22 -15.44
C GLY A 134 -16.14 6.79 -16.17
N ARG A 135 -15.01 6.71 -15.44
CA ARG A 135 -13.66 6.43 -15.94
C ARG A 135 -13.21 4.99 -15.64
N LYS A 136 -14.15 4.06 -15.44
CA LYS A 136 -13.83 2.64 -15.16
C LYS A 136 -12.92 1.99 -16.20
N HIS A 137 -12.98 2.46 -17.45
CA HIS A 137 -12.19 1.92 -18.55
C HIS A 137 -10.68 2.17 -18.40
N GLU A 138 -10.29 3.12 -17.55
CA GLU A 138 -8.89 3.50 -17.29
C GLU A 138 -8.17 2.51 -16.37
N VAL A 139 -8.89 1.81 -15.50
CA VAL A 139 -8.31 0.86 -14.55
C VAL A 139 -8.64 -0.57 -14.97
N LYS A 140 -7.62 -1.37 -15.28
CA LYS A 140 -7.76 -2.75 -15.77
C LYS A 140 -7.72 -3.81 -14.67
N GLY A 141 -7.19 -3.45 -13.51
CA GLY A 141 -7.18 -4.34 -12.36
C GLY A 141 -6.67 -3.64 -11.11
N ILE A 142 -6.89 -4.30 -9.98
CA ILE A 142 -6.48 -3.86 -8.66
C ILE A 142 -5.70 -5.00 -8.00
N ALA A 143 -4.62 -4.69 -7.29
CA ALA A 143 -4.01 -5.62 -6.35
C ALA A 143 -3.91 -4.96 -4.96
N ALA A 144 -4.67 -5.48 -4.00
CA ALA A 144 -4.68 -4.99 -2.63
C ALA A 144 -4.19 -6.07 -1.67
N ILE A 145 -3.12 -5.77 -0.93
CA ILE A 145 -2.49 -6.68 0.02
C ILE A 145 -2.89 -6.23 1.43
N ALA A 146 -3.50 -7.12 2.22
CA ALA A 146 -3.99 -6.87 3.58
C ALA A 146 -4.75 -5.53 3.75
N PRO A 147 -5.73 -5.19 2.88
CA PRO A 147 -6.42 -3.91 2.97
C PRO A 147 -7.33 -3.84 4.20
N PHE A 148 -7.56 -2.64 4.73
CA PHE A 148 -8.75 -2.35 5.55
C PHE A 148 -9.84 -1.77 4.63
N VAL A 149 -11.07 -2.24 4.73
CA VAL A 149 -12.17 -1.79 3.85
C VAL A 149 -13.34 -1.22 4.63
N VAL A 150 -13.32 -1.34 5.95
CA VAL A 150 -14.40 -0.90 6.82
C VAL A 150 -13.90 -0.42 8.18
N HIS A 151 -14.56 0.61 8.73
CA HIS A 151 -14.37 0.99 10.12
C HIS A 151 -15.12 0.01 11.04
N PRO A 152 -14.60 -0.35 12.23
CA PRO A 152 -15.29 -1.25 13.16
C PRO A 152 -16.72 -0.81 13.52
N ASP A 153 -16.93 0.50 13.68
CA ASP A 153 -18.26 1.09 13.94
C ASP A 153 -19.12 1.29 12.67
N GLY A 154 -18.58 0.94 11.50
CA GLY A 154 -19.19 1.12 10.18
C GLY A 154 -19.46 -0.19 9.45
N VAL A 155 -19.39 -1.34 10.13
CA VAL A 155 -19.58 -2.65 9.49
C VAL A 155 -21.05 -2.84 9.07
N PRO A 156 -21.34 -3.09 7.78
CA PRO A 156 -22.70 -3.36 7.34
C PRO A 156 -23.31 -4.58 8.06
N SER A 157 -24.61 -4.50 8.37
CA SER A 157 -25.30 -5.49 9.22
C SER A 157 -25.13 -6.94 8.76
N ARG A 158 -25.07 -7.17 7.44
CA ARG A 158 -24.88 -8.49 6.84
C ARG A 158 -23.49 -9.10 7.09
N TYR A 159 -22.48 -8.27 7.35
CA TYR A 159 -21.09 -8.68 7.57
C TYR A 159 -20.67 -8.67 9.04
N ILE A 160 -21.49 -8.13 9.97
CA ILE A 160 -21.16 -8.08 11.41
C ILE A 160 -20.71 -9.43 11.96
N LYS A 161 -21.37 -10.53 11.58
CA LYS A 161 -21.01 -11.88 12.06
C LYS A 161 -19.69 -12.40 11.48
N GLN A 162 -19.28 -11.87 10.34
CA GLN A 162 -18.04 -12.23 9.66
C GLN A 162 -16.85 -11.41 10.18
N TYR A 163 -17.08 -10.19 10.67
CA TYR A 163 -16.04 -9.27 11.14
C TYR A 163 -15.60 -9.58 12.57
N ARG A 164 -14.77 -10.62 12.75
CA ARG A 164 -14.32 -11.08 14.08
C ARG A 164 -12.81 -10.93 14.30
N ALA A 165 -12.01 -10.99 13.24
CA ALA A 165 -10.55 -10.90 13.27
C ALA A 165 -10.04 -9.65 13.99
N PHE A 166 -10.76 -8.52 13.87
CA PHE A 166 -10.39 -7.28 14.53
C PHE A 166 -10.26 -7.44 16.05
N ASP A 167 -11.11 -8.30 16.65
CA ASP A 167 -11.07 -8.65 18.07
C ASP A 167 -10.26 -9.92 18.34
N GLU A 168 -10.51 -11.01 17.59
CA GLU A 168 -9.86 -12.31 17.77
C GLU A 168 -8.34 -12.26 17.56
N LEU A 169 -7.86 -11.40 16.67
CA LEU A 169 -6.47 -11.25 16.28
C LEU A 169 -5.92 -9.86 16.62
N GLY A 170 -6.57 -9.18 17.58
CA GLY A 170 -6.23 -7.82 17.99
C GLY A 170 -4.81 -7.65 18.57
N ASP A 171 -4.18 -8.72 19.02
CA ASP A 171 -2.80 -8.74 19.55
C ASP A 171 -1.81 -9.34 18.53
N GLY A 172 -2.06 -9.12 17.24
CA GLY A 172 -1.25 -9.65 16.15
C GLY A 172 0.23 -9.19 16.17
N PRO A 173 1.13 -9.96 15.52
CA PRO A 173 2.58 -9.75 15.63
C PRO A 173 3.11 -8.52 14.88
N ILE A 174 2.39 -8.04 13.86
CA ILE A 174 2.78 -6.89 13.03
C ILE A 174 1.84 -5.70 13.24
N ASN A 175 0.54 -5.97 13.36
CA ASN A 175 -0.48 -4.96 13.54
C ASN A 175 -1.42 -5.38 14.67
N THR A 176 -1.89 -4.41 15.44
CA THR A 176 -2.76 -4.62 16.60
C THR A 176 -4.04 -3.81 16.49
N LYS A 177 -5.07 -4.22 17.22
CA LYS A 177 -6.31 -3.46 17.38
C LYS A 177 -6.02 -2.05 17.89
N GLN A 178 -5.12 -1.92 18.87
CA GLN A 178 -4.72 -0.62 19.40
C GLN A 178 -4.08 0.28 18.33
N ALA A 179 -3.19 -0.26 17.50
CA ALA A 179 -2.58 0.47 16.40
C ALA A 179 -3.63 0.89 15.36
N MET A 180 -4.54 0.00 14.98
CA MET A 180 -5.64 0.32 14.07
C MET A 180 -6.56 1.41 14.62
N THR A 181 -6.94 1.34 15.90
CA THR A 181 -7.71 2.40 16.56
C THR A 181 -6.98 3.75 16.49
N HIS A 182 -5.66 3.76 16.64
CA HIS A 182 -4.87 4.97 16.46
C HIS A 182 -4.96 5.51 15.02
N PHE A 183 -4.83 4.64 14.01
CA PHE A 183 -4.95 5.04 12.59
C PHE A 183 -6.34 5.59 12.25
N TYR A 184 -7.41 4.96 12.72
CA TYR A 184 -8.78 5.45 12.54
C TYR A 184 -8.99 6.83 13.20
N ASN A 185 -8.43 7.04 14.39
CA ASN A 185 -8.49 8.32 15.08
C ASN A 185 -7.64 9.41 14.40
N ALA A 186 -6.53 9.03 13.77
CA ALA A 186 -5.67 9.96 13.03
C ALA A 186 -6.34 10.44 11.73
N ILE A 187 -6.95 9.51 10.97
CA ILE A 187 -7.56 9.82 9.67
C ILE A 187 -8.89 10.59 9.79
N GLN A 188 -9.61 10.42 10.91
CA GLN A 188 -10.89 11.09 11.23
C GLN A 188 -11.97 10.98 10.15
N ALA A 189 -11.95 9.90 9.37
CA ALA A 189 -13.00 9.62 8.40
C ALA A 189 -14.27 9.10 9.11
N PRO A 190 -15.48 9.57 8.75
CA PRO A 190 -16.73 8.99 9.27
C PRO A 190 -16.78 7.47 9.02
N PRO A 191 -17.27 6.65 9.97
CA PRO A 191 -17.27 5.18 9.80
C PRO A 191 -17.96 4.65 8.54
N GLY A 192 -18.91 5.40 8.00
CA GLY A 192 -19.63 5.07 6.76
C GLY A 192 -19.07 5.73 5.49
N ASP A 193 -17.92 6.41 5.56
CA ASP A 193 -17.34 7.12 4.42
C ASP A 193 -16.86 6.15 3.32
N PRO A 194 -17.49 6.16 2.13
CA PRO A 194 -17.15 5.21 1.07
C PRO A 194 -15.84 5.55 0.32
N ASP A 195 -15.26 6.75 0.53
CA ASP A 195 -13.98 7.14 -0.05
C ASP A 195 -12.78 6.63 0.77
N VAL A 196 -13.03 6.23 2.03
CA VAL A 196 -12.02 5.59 2.91
C VAL A 196 -12.34 4.11 3.15
N TYR A 197 -13.62 3.79 3.30
CA TYR A 197 -14.13 2.47 3.65
C TYR A 197 -14.99 1.93 2.49
N VAL A 198 -14.32 1.40 1.46
CA VAL A 198 -14.97 0.98 0.21
C VAL A 198 -16.08 -0.07 0.37
N LEU A 199 -16.11 -0.79 1.50
CA LEU A 199 -17.20 -1.74 1.78
C LEU A 199 -18.57 -1.05 1.88
N ASN A 200 -18.60 0.23 2.28
CA ASN A 200 -19.82 1.04 2.37
C ASN A 200 -20.33 1.54 1.01
N ALA A 201 -19.68 1.15 -0.10
CA ALA A 201 -20.02 1.55 -1.46
C ALA A 201 -20.51 0.39 -2.33
N GLU A 202 -21.40 -0.44 -1.79
CA GLU A 202 -21.77 -1.72 -2.39
C GLU A 202 -22.26 -1.64 -3.85
N ALA A 203 -23.00 -0.59 -4.19
CA ALA A 203 -23.48 -0.36 -5.55
C ALA A 203 -22.33 -0.17 -6.57
N ASP A 204 -21.21 0.41 -6.13
CA ASP A 204 -20.04 0.66 -6.98
C ASP A 204 -19.20 -0.60 -7.16
N LEU A 205 -19.23 -1.54 -6.20
CA LEU A 205 -18.50 -2.81 -6.26
C LEU A 205 -18.90 -3.67 -7.47
N HIS A 206 -20.13 -3.50 -7.96
CA HIS A 206 -20.63 -4.10 -9.21
C HIS A 206 -19.99 -3.56 -10.48
N GLN A 207 -19.03 -2.66 -10.38
CA GLN A 207 -18.30 -2.12 -11.52
C GLN A 207 -16.78 -2.26 -11.38
N PHE A 208 -16.30 -2.92 -10.31
CA PHE A 208 -14.87 -3.07 -10.06
C PHE A 208 -14.20 -3.87 -11.17
N PRO A 209 -12.96 -3.53 -11.55
CA PRO A 209 -12.17 -4.38 -12.44
C PRO A 209 -11.75 -5.67 -11.70
N PRO A 210 -11.20 -6.67 -12.42
CA PRO A 210 -10.58 -7.84 -11.78
C PRO A 210 -9.67 -7.44 -10.62
N THR A 211 -9.90 -8.05 -9.45
CA THR A 211 -9.27 -7.62 -8.20
C THR A 211 -8.53 -8.79 -7.56
N TYR A 212 -7.24 -8.61 -7.34
CA TYR A 212 -6.39 -9.51 -6.58
C TYR A 212 -6.35 -9.06 -5.12
N LEU A 213 -6.63 -9.99 -4.20
CA LEU A 213 -6.56 -9.79 -2.77
C LEU A 213 -5.58 -10.79 -2.16
N ALA A 214 -4.64 -10.28 -1.37
CA ALA A 214 -3.81 -11.10 -0.49
C ALA A 214 -4.19 -10.83 0.95
N VAL A 215 -4.45 -11.87 1.73
CA VAL A 215 -4.92 -11.77 3.11
C VAL A 215 -3.95 -12.49 4.04
N CYS A 216 -3.68 -11.86 5.18
CA CYS A 216 -2.81 -12.41 6.21
C CYS A 216 -3.65 -13.15 7.27
N GLY A 217 -3.39 -14.44 7.48
CA GLY A 217 -4.20 -15.27 8.38
C GLY A 217 -4.15 -14.89 9.88
N ILE A 218 -3.06 -14.23 10.31
CA ILE A 218 -2.83 -13.76 11.69
C ILE A 218 -2.73 -12.22 11.70
N ASP A 219 -3.71 -11.57 11.07
CA ASP A 219 -3.82 -10.10 10.98
C ASP A 219 -5.22 -9.68 11.46
N PRO A 220 -5.36 -8.65 12.31
CA PRO A 220 -6.68 -8.10 12.67
C PRO A 220 -7.51 -7.65 11.46
N LEU A 221 -6.87 -7.35 10.31
CA LEU A 221 -7.52 -6.99 9.05
C LEU A 221 -7.88 -8.20 8.17
N ARG A 222 -7.72 -9.43 8.67
CA ARG A 222 -8.02 -10.65 7.88
C ARG A 222 -9.44 -10.59 7.31
N ASP A 223 -10.41 -10.27 8.15
CA ASP A 223 -11.82 -10.32 7.76
C ASP A 223 -12.21 -9.18 6.83
N ASP A 224 -11.51 -8.03 6.85
CA ASP A 224 -11.66 -6.97 5.83
C ASP A 224 -11.44 -7.52 4.42
N GLY A 225 -10.34 -8.26 4.23
CA GLY A 225 -10.02 -8.89 2.95
C GLY A 225 -11.00 -9.99 2.54
N LEU A 226 -11.48 -10.79 3.49
CA LEU A 226 -12.47 -11.85 3.22
C LEU A 226 -13.84 -11.27 2.86
N ILE A 227 -14.27 -10.22 3.56
CA ILE A 227 -15.56 -9.57 3.36
C ILE A 227 -15.58 -8.83 2.02
N ILE A 228 -14.53 -8.10 1.66
CA ILE A 228 -14.50 -7.43 0.35
C ILE A 228 -14.43 -8.46 -0.80
N HIS A 229 -13.74 -9.58 -0.62
CA HIS A 229 -13.78 -10.69 -1.57
C HIS A 229 -15.21 -11.23 -1.76
N ASP A 230 -15.96 -11.46 -0.68
CA ASP A 230 -17.35 -11.91 -0.73
C ASP A 230 -18.28 -10.89 -1.42
N ALA A 231 -18.08 -9.60 -1.10
CA ALA A 231 -18.81 -8.50 -1.73
C ALA A 231 -18.55 -8.43 -3.24
N LEU A 232 -17.28 -8.55 -3.68
CA LEU A 232 -16.90 -8.53 -5.09
C LEU A 232 -17.37 -9.78 -5.85
N LYS A 233 -17.36 -10.96 -5.21
CA LYS A 233 -17.90 -12.19 -5.80
C LYS A 233 -19.41 -12.14 -5.97
N THR A 234 -20.13 -11.68 -4.96
CA THR A 234 -21.58 -11.45 -5.05
C THR A 234 -21.90 -10.44 -6.15
N ALA A 235 -20.98 -9.50 -6.38
CA ALA A 235 -21.07 -8.52 -7.46
C ALA A 235 -20.74 -9.06 -8.86
N GLY A 236 -20.30 -10.31 -8.99
CA GLY A 236 -20.08 -11.00 -10.27
C GLY A 236 -18.64 -10.94 -10.81
N TYR A 237 -17.65 -10.57 -10.00
CA TYR A 237 -16.27 -10.36 -10.46
C TYR A 237 -15.30 -11.49 -10.13
N VAL A 238 -14.27 -11.60 -10.99
CA VAL A 238 -13.11 -12.46 -10.73
C VAL A 238 -12.29 -11.81 -9.63
N CYS A 239 -12.34 -12.43 -8.46
CA CYS A 239 -11.52 -12.08 -7.32
C CYS A 239 -10.67 -13.29 -6.91
N LEU A 240 -9.35 -13.10 -6.88
CA LEU A 240 -8.41 -14.10 -6.39
C LEU A 240 -8.04 -13.74 -4.96
N LEU A 241 -8.15 -14.72 -4.06
CA LEU A 241 -7.80 -14.61 -2.65
C LEU A 241 -6.66 -15.60 -2.37
N LEU A 242 -5.57 -15.09 -1.79
CA LEU A 242 -4.42 -15.88 -1.32
C LEU A 242 -4.14 -15.61 0.16
#